data_AF-A0A7Z2ZU69-F1
#
_entry.id   AF-A0A7Z2ZU69-F1
#
_cell.length_a   1.000
_cell.length_b   1.000
_cell.length_c   1.000
_cell.angle_alpha   90.00
_cell.angle_beta   90.00
_cell.angle_gamma   90.00
#
_symmetry.space_group_name_H-M   'P 1'
#
loop_
_entity.id
_entity.type
_entity.pdbx_description
1 polymer ?
#
loop_
_entity_poly.entity_id
_entity_poly.type
_entity_poly.pdbx_seq_one_letter_code
_entity_poly.pdbx_strand_id
1 'polypeptide(L)'
;MPSLSSIGRFAGAALYMMAYDAREPNAVHRLMAGYADRGSDAGMAFWWAAKNPVRDRFPAQCIPKANPEADPDGFNGELERMPPAVFAACSYLFAVVGTVSVQSEYPPLALYHGVSGSVAMEFDPASGRIAWRQQDVNMAERPTRMVRDLAREELDDPRKIRDSLVSYMKARGDAALARHRKPLPALDPDYVYRTTFVFDLHAD
;
A
#
# COMPACT_ATOMS: atom_id res chain seq x y z
N MET A 1 -33.37 -0.24 -6.56
CA MET A 1 -33.11 0.41 -5.25
C MET A 1 -31.65 0.14 -4.89
N PRO A 2 -30.79 1.16 -4.78
CA PRO A 2 -29.41 0.95 -4.35
C PRO A 2 -29.39 0.49 -2.89
N SER A 3 -28.61 -0.55 -2.60
CA SER A 3 -28.40 -1.05 -1.25
C SER A 3 -27.70 0.01 -0.39
N LEU A 4 -28.02 0.10 0.90
CA LEU A 4 -27.34 1.01 1.86
C LEU A 4 -25.81 0.83 1.86
N SER A 5 -25.31 -0.35 1.47
CA SER A 5 -23.87 -0.61 1.30
C SER A 5 -23.23 0.07 0.08
N SER A 6 -24.00 0.52 -0.92
CA SER A 6 -23.45 1.29 -2.06
C SER A 6 -23.29 2.77 -1.72
N ILE A 7 -24.19 3.36 -0.92
CA ILE A 7 -24.15 4.79 -0.55
C ILE A 7 -22.90 5.11 0.29
N GLY A 8 -22.51 4.23 1.22
CA GLY A 8 -21.30 4.41 2.02
C GLY A 8 -19.99 4.35 1.22
N ARG A 9 -19.95 3.62 0.10
CA ARG A 9 -18.75 3.49 -0.75
C ARG A 9 -18.45 4.78 -1.54
N PHE A 10 -19.48 5.48 -2.00
CA PHE A 10 -19.32 6.76 -2.70
C PHE A 10 -18.86 7.88 -1.76
N ALA A 11 -19.33 7.90 -0.52
CA ALA A 11 -18.89 8.88 0.48
C ALA A 11 -17.39 8.74 0.82
N GLY A 12 -16.88 7.50 0.92
CA GLY A 12 -15.46 7.24 1.15
C GLY A 12 -14.58 7.66 -0.04
N ALA A 13 -15.00 7.38 -1.26
CA ALA A 13 -14.27 7.78 -2.47
C ALA A 13 -14.19 9.31 -2.59
N ALA A 14 -15.30 10.03 -2.34
CA ALA A 14 -15.32 11.49 -2.37
C ALA A 14 -14.37 12.12 -1.34
N LEU A 15 -14.30 11.57 -0.13
CA LEU A 15 -13.35 12.02 0.90
C LEU A 15 -11.90 11.85 0.46
N TYR A 16 -11.56 10.72 -0.17
CA TYR A 16 -10.20 10.49 -0.65
C TYR A 16 -9.86 11.30 -1.91
N MET A 17 -10.84 11.64 -2.76
CA MET A 17 -10.62 12.60 -3.84
C MET A 17 -10.30 13.99 -3.30
N MET A 18 -11.04 14.46 -2.28
CA MET A 18 -10.73 15.73 -1.60
C MET A 18 -9.34 15.69 -0.95
N ALA A 19 -8.96 14.58 -0.31
CA ALA A 19 -7.63 14.39 0.26
C ALA A 19 -6.54 14.40 -0.82
N TYR A 20 -6.81 13.80 -1.98
CA TYR A 20 -5.90 13.84 -3.13
C TYR A 20 -5.72 15.27 -3.66
N ASP A 21 -6.80 16.04 -3.80
CA ASP A 21 -6.76 17.45 -4.21
C ASP A 21 -6.00 18.31 -3.19
N ALA A 22 -6.11 17.97 -1.90
CA ALA A 22 -5.33 18.54 -0.81
C ALA A 22 -3.87 18.02 -0.74
N ARG A 23 -3.44 17.18 -1.70
CA ARG A 23 -2.10 16.58 -1.81
C ARG A 23 -1.70 15.68 -0.64
N GLU A 24 -2.67 15.01 -0.02
CA GLU A 24 -2.36 13.96 0.96
C GLU A 24 -1.70 12.77 0.23
N PRO A 25 -0.50 12.34 0.64
CA PRO A 25 0.32 11.39 -0.12
C PRO A 25 -0.29 9.99 -0.26
N ASN A 26 -1.10 9.55 0.70
CA ASN A 26 -1.71 8.22 0.69
C ASN A 26 -3.06 8.16 -0.04
N ALA A 27 -3.65 9.30 -0.40
CA ALA A 27 -4.98 9.38 -0.98
C ALA A 27 -5.07 8.59 -2.29
N VAL A 28 -4.05 8.70 -3.15
CA VAL A 28 -3.98 7.93 -4.39
C VAL A 28 -3.92 6.42 -4.14
N HIS A 29 -3.21 5.97 -3.09
CA HIS A 29 -3.16 4.56 -2.70
C HIS A 29 -4.49 4.07 -2.12
N ARG A 30 -5.20 4.92 -1.36
CA ARG A 30 -6.56 4.61 -0.84
C ARG A 30 -7.57 4.48 -1.97
N LEU A 31 -7.56 5.40 -2.93
CA LEU A 31 -8.42 5.36 -4.10
C LEU A 31 -8.11 4.12 -4.95
N MET A 32 -6.84 3.90 -5.30
CA MET A 32 -6.40 2.74 -6.06
C MET A 32 -6.83 1.42 -5.41
N ALA A 33 -6.55 1.22 -4.11
CA ALA A 33 -6.94 0.00 -3.40
C ALA A 33 -8.46 -0.14 -3.24
N GLY A 34 -9.16 0.97 -2.98
CA GLY A 34 -10.60 0.98 -2.80
C GLY A 34 -11.36 0.61 -4.06
N TYR A 35 -10.88 1.05 -5.23
CA TYR A 35 -11.47 0.72 -6.53
C TYR A 35 -11.04 -0.66 -7.06
N ALA A 36 -9.89 -1.18 -6.63
CA ALA A 36 -9.43 -2.51 -7.02
C ALA A 36 -10.09 -3.66 -6.25
N ASP A 37 -10.85 -3.38 -5.18
CA ASP A 37 -11.51 -4.41 -4.37
C ASP A 37 -12.72 -5.05 -5.10
N ARG A 38 -13.25 -6.16 -4.57
CA ARG A 38 -14.24 -7.00 -5.26
C ARG A 38 -15.53 -6.23 -5.57
N GLY A 39 -15.82 -6.10 -6.87
CA GLY A 39 -17.05 -5.50 -7.38
C GLY A 39 -17.08 -3.97 -7.35
N SER A 40 -15.95 -3.31 -7.10
CA SER A 40 -15.77 -1.89 -7.42
C SER A 40 -15.32 -1.71 -8.87
N ASP A 41 -15.40 -0.47 -9.35
CA ASP A 41 -14.96 -0.06 -10.68
C ASP A 41 -13.43 -0.25 -10.81
N ALA A 42 -13.01 -1.44 -11.24
CA ALA A 42 -11.61 -1.75 -11.40
C ALA A 42 -10.92 -0.83 -12.42
N GLY A 43 -11.64 -0.31 -13.42
CA GLY A 43 -11.11 0.69 -14.37
C GLY A 43 -10.66 1.96 -13.66
N MET A 44 -11.42 2.42 -12.66
CA MET A 44 -10.98 3.53 -11.80
C MET A 44 -9.72 3.22 -11.00
N ALA A 45 -9.45 1.95 -10.65
CA ALA A 45 -8.17 1.60 -10.03
C ALA A 45 -6.99 1.83 -10.98
N PHE A 46 -7.14 1.50 -12.27
CA PHE A 46 -6.14 1.82 -13.29
C PHE A 46 -5.96 3.33 -13.45
N TRP A 47 -7.05 4.09 -13.42
CA TRP A 47 -7.01 5.56 -13.49
C TRP A 47 -6.13 6.13 -12.37
N TRP A 48 -6.37 5.71 -11.13
CA TRP A 48 -5.59 6.17 -9.98
C TRP A 48 -4.16 5.62 -9.97
N ALA A 49 -3.94 4.40 -10.48
CA ALA A 49 -2.60 3.85 -10.65
C ALA A 49 -1.77 4.66 -11.66
N ALA A 50 -2.37 5.10 -12.78
CA ALA A 50 -1.71 5.93 -13.78
C ALA A 50 -1.37 7.35 -13.28
N LYS A 51 -2.12 7.85 -12.29
CA LYS A 51 -1.85 9.11 -11.58
C LYS A 51 -0.87 8.96 -10.42
N ASN A 52 -0.50 7.74 -10.05
CA ASN A 52 0.38 7.51 -8.91
C ASN A 52 1.82 8.01 -9.21
N PRO A 53 2.47 8.77 -8.31
CA PRO A 53 3.85 9.21 -8.50
C PRO A 53 4.85 8.06 -8.72
N VAL A 54 4.55 6.85 -8.23
CA VAL A 54 5.39 5.66 -8.41
C VAL A 54 4.88 4.73 -9.52
N ARG A 55 4.09 5.23 -10.48
CA ARG A 55 3.50 4.42 -11.56
C ARG A 55 4.53 3.62 -12.36
N ASP A 56 5.73 4.16 -12.52
CA ASP A 56 6.81 3.53 -13.29
C ASP A 56 7.36 2.25 -12.61
N ARG A 57 6.96 2.00 -11.36
CA ARG A 57 7.26 0.74 -10.66
C ARG A 57 6.30 -0.39 -11.04
N PHE A 58 5.15 -0.09 -11.65
CA PHE A 58 4.23 -1.11 -12.14
C PHE A 58 4.69 -1.64 -13.51
N PRO A 59 4.30 -2.88 -13.89
CA PRO A 59 4.58 -3.39 -15.22
C PRO A 59 3.95 -2.48 -16.27
N ALA A 60 4.63 -2.26 -17.40
CA ALA A 60 4.11 -1.41 -18.47
C ALA A 60 2.73 -1.87 -18.98
N GLN A 61 2.46 -3.17 -18.98
CA GLN A 61 1.15 -3.73 -19.35
C GLN A 61 0.01 -3.42 -18.36
N CYS A 62 0.33 -2.93 -17.16
CA CYS A 62 -0.66 -2.51 -16.17
C CYS A 62 -0.99 -1.02 -16.23
N ILE A 63 -0.20 -0.22 -16.96
CA ILE A 63 -0.39 1.23 -17.06
C ILE A 63 -0.71 1.56 -18.52
N PRO A 64 -1.96 1.93 -18.84
CA PRO A 64 -2.30 2.43 -20.17
C PRO A 64 -1.38 3.61 -20.58
N LYS A 65 -1.05 3.67 -21.87
CA LYS A 65 -0.15 4.70 -22.43
C LYS A 65 -0.85 6.04 -22.56
N ALA A 66 -2.13 6.04 -22.92
CA ALA A 66 -2.95 7.24 -22.91
C ALA A 66 -2.98 7.86 -21.51
N ASN A 67 -2.85 9.18 -21.42
CA ASN A 67 -2.99 9.88 -20.14
C ASN A 67 -4.48 10.00 -19.81
N PRO A 68 -4.97 9.49 -18.67
CA PRO A 68 -6.39 9.53 -18.33
C PRO A 68 -6.96 10.95 -18.24
N GLU A 69 -6.15 11.96 -17.92
CA GLU A 69 -6.61 13.35 -17.80
C GLU A 69 -6.63 14.10 -19.14
N ALA A 70 -5.81 13.67 -20.11
CA ALA A 70 -5.68 14.33 -21.41
C ALA A 70 -6.43 13.59 -22.54
N ASP A 71 -6.57 12.27 -22.42
CA ASP A 71 -7.21 11.38 -23.39
C ASP A 71 -7.98 10.25 -22.67
N PRO A 72 -9.13 10.58 -22.05
CA PRO A 72 -9.92 9.60 -21.29
C PRO A 72 -10.51 8.50 -22.18
N ASP A 73 -10.87 8.81 -23.42
CA ASP A 73 -11.42 7.84 -24.37
C ASP A 73 -10.34 6.87 -24.85
N GLY A 74 -9.13 7.37 -25.16
CA GLY A 74 -7.98 6.52 -25.47
C GLY A 74 -7.59 5.62 -24.30
N PHE A 75 -7.62 6.16 -23.07
CA PHE A 75 -7.39 5.39 -21.84
C PHE A 75 -8.39 4.24 -21.68
N ASN A 76 -9.68 4.53 -21.80
CA ASN A 76 -10.74 3.53 -21.71
C ASN A 76 -10.61 2.48 -22.83
N GLY A 77 -10.33 2.92 -24.07
CA GLY A 77 -10.14 2.03 -25.19
C GLY A 77 -8.92 1.11 -25.04
N GLU A 78 -7.87 1.53 -24.33
CA GLU A 78 -6.76 0.65 -23.95
C GLU A 78 -7.16 -0.37 -22.88
N LEU A 79 -7.93 0.03 -21.88
CA LEU A 79 -8.46 -0.88 -20.86
C LEU A 79 -9.38 -1.96 -21.46
N GLU A 80 -10.24 -1.60 -22.40
CA GLU A 80 -11.14 -2.53 -23.09
C GLU A 80 -10.38 -3.57 -23.93
N ARG A 81 -9.24 -3.18 -24.50
CA ARG A 81 -8.37 -4.08 -25.29
C ARG A 81 -7.43 -4.92 -24.41
N MET A 82 -7.34 -4.62 -23.11
CA MET A 82 -6.47 -5.36 -22.19
C MET A 82 -6.98 -6.80 -22.04
N PRO A 83 -6.11 -7.82 -22.16
CA PRO A 83 -6.52 -9.19 -21.94
C PRO A 83 -7.13 -9.35 -20.52
N PRO A 84 -8.28 -10.05 -20.36
CA PRO A 84 -8.96 -10.13 -19.07
C PRO A 84 -8.09 -10.67 -17.93
N ALA A 85 -7.19 -11.61 -18.23
CA ALA A 85 -6.26 -12.16 -17.25
C ALA A 85 -5.22 -11.11 -16.78
N VAL A 86 -4.71 -10.29 -17.71
CA VAL A 86 -3.79 -9.18 -17.40
C VAL A 86 -4.51 -8.12 -16.58
N PHE A 87 -5.73 -7.75 -16.97
CA PHE A 87 -6.56 -6.80 -16.24
C PHE A 87 -6.78 -7.23 -14.79
N ALA A 88 -7.16 -8.49 -14.57
CA ALA A 88 -7.34 -9.05 -13.24
C ALA A 88 -6.04 -9.06 -12.41
N ALA A 89 -4.90 -9.42 -13.03
CA ALA A 89 -3.61 -9.46 -12.36
C ALA A 89 -3.09 -8.07 -11.98
N CYS A 90 -3.24 -7.07 -12.85
CA CYS A 90 -2.90 -5.68 -12.57
C CYS A 90 -3.82 -5.09 -11.49
N SER A 91 -5.12 -5.35 -11.56
CA SER A 91 -6.06 -4.94 -10.51
C SER A 91 -5.70 -5.55 -9.15
N TYR A 92 -5.35 -6.84 -9.09
CA TYR A 92 -4.85 -7.47 -7.87
C TYR A 92 -3.57 -6.82 -7.34
N LEU A 93 -2.61 -6.51 -8.23
CA LEU A 93 -1.38 -5.81 -7.86
C LEU A 93 -1.67 -4.45 -7.23
N PHE A 94 -2.55 -3.65 -7.84
CA PHE A 94 -3.00 -2.36 -7.31
C PHE A 94 -3.70 -2.50 -5.96
N ALA A 95 -4.55 -3.51 -5.81
CA ALA A 95 -5.27 -3.78 -4.57
C ALA A 95 -4.29 -4.06 -3.41
N VAL A 96 -3.34 -4.98 -3.61
CA VAL A 96 -2.36 -5.36 -2.59
C VAL A 96 -1.43 -4.20 -2.27
N VAL A 97 -0.78 -3.59 -3.28
CA VAL A 97 0.18 -2.49 -3.07
C VAL A 97 -0.51 -1.30 -2.41
N GLY A 98 -1.68 -0.89 -2.91
CA GLY A 98 -2.40 0.23 -2.31
C GLY A 98 -2.85 -0.07 -0.89
N THR A 99 -3.33 -1.29 -0.60
CA THR A 99 -3.73 -1.66 0.76
C THR A 99 -2.56 -1.64 1.73
N VAL A 100 -1.42 -2.22 1.33
CA VAL A 100 -0.22 -2.21 2.17
C VAL A 100 0.25 -0.77 2.39
N SER A 101 0.40 0.04 1.34
CA SER A 101 0.83 1.43 1.47
C SER A 101 -0.04 2.23 2.45
N VAL A 102 -1.35 2.08 2.35
CA VAL A 102 -2.31 2.79 3.21
C VAL A 102 -2.26 2.33 4.66
N GLN A 103 -1.97 1.06 4.89
CA GLN A 103 -1.90 0.49 6.24
C GLN A 103 -0.51 0.63 6.88
N SER A 104 0.46 1.18 6.14
CA SER A 104 1.84 1.39 6.59
C SER A 104 2.02 2.65 7.44
N GLU A 105 0.95 3.11 8.09
CA GLU A 105 1.02 4.17 9.11
C GLU A 105 2.00 3.79 10.23
N TYR A 106 2.61 4.80 10.88
CA TYR A 106 3.66 4.60 11.88
C TYR A 106 3.21 3.65 13.01
N PRO A 107 3.98 2.58 13.33
CA PRO A 107 3.57 1.66 14.38
C PRO A 107 3.56 2.36 15.75
N PRO A 108 2.47 2.24 16.55
CA PRO A 108 2.38 2.91 17.85
C PRO A 108 3.53 2.59 18.80
N LEU A 109 4.02 1.35 18.79
CA LEU A 109 5.14 0.91 19.62
C LEU A 109 6.48 1.55 19.17
N ALA A 110 6.74 1.62 17.87
CA ALA A 110 7.93 2.27 17.33
C ALA A 110 7.92 3.78 17.64
N LEU A 111 6.75 4.42 17.52
CA LEU A 111 6.57 5.83 17.91
C LEU A 111 6.81 6.03 19.41
N TYR A 112 6.28 5.13 20.24
CA TYR A 112 6.47 5.18 21.69
C TYR A 112 7.94 5.06 22.10
N HIS A 113 8.72 4.21 21.43
CA HIS A 113 10.13 3.98 21.74
C HIS A 113 11.11 4.86 20.95
N GLY A 114 10.61 5.75 20.07
CA GLY A 114 11.49 6.58 19.25
C GLY A 114 12.35 5.75 18.30
N VAL A 115 11.74 4.80 17.60
CA VAL A 115 12.38 3.95 16.59
C VAL A 115 12.06 4.49 15.20
N SER A 116 13.05 5.02 14.49
CA SER A 116 12.98 5.36 13.07
C SER A 116 13.71 4.32 12.23
N GLY A 117 13.39 4.24 10.94
CA GLY A 117 14.04 3.28 10.06
C GLY A 117 13.36 3.10 8.72
N SER A 118 13.87 2.15 7.95
CA SER A 118 13.39 1.81 6.62
C SER A 118 13.13 0.30 6.51
N VAL A 119 11.97 -0.05 5.97
CA VAL A 119 11.57 -1.44 5.69
C VAL A 119 11.33 -1.58 4.20
N ALA A 120 12.12 -2.43 3.54
CA ALA A 120 11.92 -2.80 2.14
C ALA A 120 10.86 -3.90 2.01
N MET A 121 10.01 -3.74 1.02
CA MET A 121 9.00 -4.69 0.60
C MET A 121 9.32 -5.19 -0.80
N GLU A 122 9.27 -6.50 -0.98
CA GLU A 122 9.29 -7.16 -2.29
C GLU A 122 8.03 -7.99 -2.43
N PHE A 123 7.15 -7.60 -3.35
CA PHE A 123 5.91 -8.33 -3.62
C PHE A 123 6.01 -9.06 -4.95
N ASP A 124 5.90 -10.38 -4.88
CA ASP A 124 5.76 -11.27 -6.03
C ASP A 124 4.25 -11.56 -6.23
N PRO A 125 3.61 -10.96 -7.26
CA PRO A 125 2.19 -11.17 -7.53
C PRO A 125 1.88 -12.55 -8.10
N ALA A 126 2.86 -13.24 -8.73
CA ALA A 126 2.66 -14.56 -9.31
C ALA A 126 2.53 -15.62 -8.20
N SER A 127 3.40 -15.58 -7.19
CA SER A 127 3.26 -16.45 -6.01
C SER A 127 2.25 -15.92 -4.99
N GLY A 128 2.00 -14.60 -4.95
CA GLY A 128 1.17 -13.96 -3.94
C GLY A 128 1.90 -13.86 -2.60
N ARG A 129 3.20 -13.58 -2.63
CA ARG A 129 4.06 -13.51 -1.44
C ARG A 129 4.69 -12.14 -1.32
N ILE A 130 4.76 -11.64 -0.09
CA ILE A 130 5.50 -10.42 0.24
C ILE A 130 6.69 -10.81 1.12
N ALA A 131 7.89 -10.49 0.65
CA ALA A 131 9.10 -10.54 1.46
C ALA A 131 9.38 -9.16 2.06
N TRP A 132 9.82 -9.17 3.31
CA TRP A 132 10.13 -7.96 4.08
C TRP A 132 11.59 -8.01 4.50
N ARG A 133 12.30 -6.91 4.30
CA ARG A 133 13.70 -6.77 4.72
C ARG A 133 13.89 -5.44 5.43
N GLN A 134 14.44 -5.49 6.63
CA GLN A 134 14.91 -4.29 7.30
C GLN A 134 16.14 -3.75 6.56
N GLN A 135 16.14 -2.46 6.24
CA GLN A 135 17.29 -1.79 5.63
C GLN A 135 18.06 -1.04 6.71
N ASP A 136 17.42 -0.05 7.35
CA ASP A 136 18.02 0.77 8.39
C ASP A 136 17.10 0.84 9.61
N VAL A 137 17.65 0.85 10.83
CA VAL A 137 16.92 1.19 12.05
C VAL A 137 17.80 2.06 12.94
N ASN A 138 17.27 3.21 13.29
CA ASN A 138 17.82 4.14 14.26
C ASN A 138 16.92 4.16 15.48
N MET A 139 17.50 3.98 16.66
CA MET A 139 16.80 4.20 17.92
C MET A 139 17.31 5.52 18.47
N ALA A 140 16.41 6.49 18.68
CA ALA A 140 16.79 7.70 19.38
C ALA A 140 17.18 7.30 20.82
N GLU A 141 18.37 7.72 21.27
CA GLU A 141 18.69 7.70 22.70
C GLU A 141 17.75 8.68 23.40
N ARG A 142 16.59 8.22 23.86
CA ARG A 142 15.75 9.05 24.71
C ARG A 142 16.55 9.34 26.00
N PRO A 143 16.66 10.61 26.43
CA PRO A 143 17.19 10.89 27.75
C PRO A 143 16.26 10.22 28.76
N THR A 144 16.79 9.28 29.52
CA THR A 144 16.10 8.53 30.57
C THR A 144 15.60 9.47 31.67
N ARG A 145 14.45 10.11 31.44
CA ARG A 145 13.63 10.73 32.48
C ARG A 145 12.17 10.45 32.16
N MET A 146 11.68 9.31 32.63
CA MET A 146 10.54 9.24 33.57
C MET A 146 10.01 7.79 33.67
N VAL A 147 9.92 7.35 34.93
CA VAL A 147 9.24 6.16 35.46
C VAL A 147 9.90 4.80 35.16
N ARG A 148 10.76 4.40 36.11
CA ARG A 148 11.16 3.01 36.37
C ARG A 148 9.93 2.25 36.87
N ASP A 149 9.27 1.51 35.99
CA ASP A 149 8.30 0.48 36.39
C ASP A 149 8.92 -0.88 36.02
N LEU A 150 9.35 -1.62 37.04
CA LEU A 150 10.19 -2.82 36.94
C LEU A 150 9.44 -4.05 36.38
N ALA A 151 8.18 -3.90 35.96
CA ALA A 151 7.42 -4.93 35.25
C ALA A 151 7.61 -4.90 33.71
N ARG A 152 8.41 -3.98 33.19
CA ARG A 152 8.60 -3.75 31.73
C ARG A 152 9.89 -4.32 31.13
N GLU A 153 10.68 -5.13 31.83
CA GLU A 153 11.96 -5.66 31.29
C GLU A 153 11.80 -6.49 30.00
N GLU A 154 10.61 -7.06 29.71
CA GLU A 154 10.36 -7.71 28.41
C GLU A 154 10.16 -6.73 27.23
N LEU A 155 9.87 -5.46 27.51
CA LEU A 155 9.69 -4.36 26.54
C LEU A 155 10.99 -3.60 26.24
N ASP A 156 12.08 -3.91 26.95
CA ASP A 156 13.38 -3.24 26.79
C ASP A 156 14.40 -4.05 25.96
N ASP A 157 14.01 -5.19 25.36
CA ASP A 157 14.89 -5.90 24.42
C ASP A 157 15.04 -5.09 23.11
N PRO A 158 16.22 -4.48 22.85
CA PRO A 158 16.42 -3.62 21.68
C PRO A 158 16.24 -4.40 20.36
N ARG A 159 16.38 -5.73 20.38
CA ARG A 159 16.10 -6.58 19.21
C ARG A 159 14.62 -6.67 18.94
N LYS A 160 13.78 -6.90 19.96
CA LYS A 160 12.32 -6.91 19.80
C LYS A 160 11.78 -5.56 19.34
N ILE A 161 12.33 -4.47 19.87
CA ILE A 161 11.98 -3.11 19.46
C ILE A 161 12.37 -2.88 17.99
N ARG A 162 13.57 -3.29 17.57
CA ARG A 162 14.04 -3.20 16.19
C ARG A 162 13.18 -4.03 15.23
N ASP A 163 12.87 -5.28 15.60
CA ASP A 163 12.08 -6.21 14.80
C ASP A 163 10.58 -5.85 14.75
N SER A 164 10.13 -4.94 15.63
CA SER A 164 8.72 -4.52 15.71
C SER A 164 8.24 -3.84 14.42
N LEU A 165 9.10 -3.06 13.75
CA LEU A 165 8.79 -2.42 12.46
C LEU A 165 8.51 -3.46 11.37
N VAL A 166 9.42 -4.43 11.22
CA VAL A 166 9.27 -5.51 10.23
C VAL A 166 8.06 -6.37 10.56
N SER A 167 7.86 -6.71 11.83
CA SER A 167 6.73 -7.53 12.28
C SER A 167 5.39 -6.83 12.03
N TYR A 168 5.33 -5.53 12.29
CA TYR A 168 4.16 -4.70 11.99
C TYR A 168 3.84 -4.71 10.49
N MET A 169 4.85 -4.44 9.66
CA MET A 169 4.68 -4.42 8.20
C MET A 169 4.28 -5.79 7.65
N LYS A 170 4.87 -6.86 8.18
CA LYS A 170 4.49 -8.23 7.84
C LYS A 170 3.02 -8.50 8.13
N ALA A 171 2.52 -8.12 9.31
CA ALA A 171 1.11 -8.30 9.65
C ALA A 171 0.18 -7.54 8.69
N ARG A 172 0.56 -6.34 8.24
CA ARG A 172 -0.21 -5.58 7.23
C ARG A 172 -0.16 -6.23 5.85
N GLY A 173 1.01 -6.72 5.44
CA GLY A 173 1.18 -7.49 4.21
C GLY A 173 0.28 -8.73 4.19
N ASP A 174 0.34 -9.53 5.26
CA ASP A 174 -0.46 -10.75 5.40
C ASP A 174 -1.97 -10.44 5.37
N ALA A 175 -2.40 -9.37 6.04
CA ALA A 175 -3.79 -8.92 6.00
C ALA A 175 -4.23 -8.48 4.60
N ALA A 176 -3.38 -7.77 3.85
CA ALA A 176 -3.65 -7.37 2.47
C ALA A 176 -3.78 -8.59 1.54
N LEU A 177 -2.86 -9.56 1.66
CA LEU A 177 -2.90 -10.81 0.88
C LEU A 177 -4.13 -11.65 1.21
N ALA A 178 -4.55 -11.70 2.48
CA ALA A 178 -5.75 -12.42 2.88
C ALA A 178 -7.05 -11.78 2.35
N ARG A 179 -7.07 -10.45 2.24
CA ARG A 179 -8.22 -9.69 1.72
C ARG A 179 -8.40 -9.91 0.21
N HIS A 180 -7.32 -9.86 -0.55
CA HIS A 180 -7.34 -9.86 -2.01
C HIS A 180 -7.09 -11.25 -2.58
N ARG A 181 -8.04 -11.77 -3.37
CA ARG A 181 -7.88 -13.10 -3.99
C ARG A 181 -6.90 -13.01 -5.15
N LYS A 182 -5.87 -13.86 -5.12
CA LYS A 182 -4.91 -13.97 -6.21
C LYS A 182 -5.60 -14.48 -7.50
N PRO A 183 -5.47 -13.78 -8.63
CA PRO A 183 -5.97 -14.25 -9.92
C PRO A 183 -5.04 -15.31 -10.51
N LEU A 184 -5.40 -15.83 -11.70
CA LEU A 184 -4.46 -16.63 -12.48
C LEU A 184 -3.23 -15.78 -12.88
N PRO A 185 -2.04 -16.37 -12.93
CA PRO A 185 -0.83 -15.65 -13.32
C PRO A 185 -0.93 -15.18 -14.78
N ALA A 186 -0.80 -13.87 -14.98
CA ALA A 186 -0.82 -13.21 -16.30
C ALA A 186 0.22 -12.09 -16.43
N LEU A 187 0.99 -11.84 -15.36
CA LEU A 187 2.16 -10.98 -15.39
C LEU A 187 3.40 -11.84 -15.62
N ASP A 188 4.49 -11.19 -16.00
CA ASP A 188 5.81 -11.82 -16.03
C ASP A 188 6.08 -12.54 -14.68
N PRO A 189 6.37 -13.85 -14.67
CA PRO A 189 6.61 -14.60 -13.44
C PRO A 189 7.81 -14.09 -12.64
N ASP A 190 8.75 -13.39 -13.28
CA ASP A 190 9.94 -12.83 -12.63
C ASP A 190 9.73 -11.38 -12.15
N TYR A 191 8.56 -10.79 -12.43
CA TYR A 191 8.25 -9.45 -11.97
C TYR A 191 8.05 -9.40 -10.45
N VAL A 192 8.74 -8.47 -9.81
CA VAL A 192 8.64 -8.20 -8.38
C VAL A 192 8.47 -6.71 -8.16
N TYR A 193 7.37 -6.33 -7.49
CA TYR A 193 7.14 -4.95 -7.08
C TYR A 193 8.00 -4.63 -5.85
N ARG A 194 8.80 -3.57 -5.92
CA ARG A 194 9.70 -3.16 -4.84
C ARG A 194 9.36 -1.76 -4.33
N THR A 195 9.33 -1.60 -3.01
CA THR A 195 9.22 -0.27 -2.38
C THR A 195 9.90 -0.26 -1.02
N THR A 196 10.26 0.93 -0.55
CA THR A 196 10.79 1.14 0.80
C THR A 196 9.81 2.02 1.56
N PHE A 197 9.47 1.59 2.77
CA PHE A 197 8.71 2.38 3.73
C PHE A 197 9.69 3.03 4.69
N VAL A 198 9.65 4.36 4.78
CA VAL A 198 10.50 5.14 5.66
C VAL A 198 9.66 5.64 6.83
N PHE A 199 10.12 5.36 8.03
CA PHE A 199 9.52 5.75 9.30
C PHE A 199 10.48 6.73 9.96
N ASP A 200 10.18 8.03 9.89
CA ASP A 200 10.98 9.07 10.53
C ASP A 200 10.28 9.66 11.75
N LEU A 201 11.04 9.98 12.80
CA LEU A 201 10.55 10.59 14.04
C LEU A 201 10.62 12.11 14.01
N HIS A 202 11.05 12.71 12.89
CA HIS A 202 10.93 14.14 12.70
C HIS A 202 9.46 14.55 12.77
N ALA A 203 9.05 14.89 13.99
CA ALA A 203 7.85 15.64 14.29
C ALA A 203 8.05 17.06 13.77
N ASP A 204 7.20 17.47 12.85
CA ASP A 204 6.79 18.87 12.77
C ASP A 204 6.00 19.24 14.05
#